data_AF-A0A7S0EMP5-F1
#
_entry.id   AF-A0A7S0EMP5-F1
#
_cell.length_a   1.000
_cell.length_b   1.000
_cell.length_c   1.000
_cell.angle_alpha   90.00
_cell.angle_beta   90.00
_cell.angle_gamma   90.00
#
_symmetry.space_group_name_H-M   'P 1'
#
loop_
_entity.id
_entity.type
_entity.pdbx_description
1 polymer ?
#
loop_
_entity_poly.entity_id
_entity_poly.type
_entity_poly.pdbx_seq_one_letter_code
_entity_poly.pdbx_strand_id
1 'polypeptide(L)'
;WQQWRWRERSGLELGGGRVTSVGGDQGGGRDTRMDKAGSKRSASRATSSSKSIVKKKLKALTEHAKNSRLGRELVAHVVFLVIFCVVTLVPSDDPNLEALSWSMQSVFLLEDHAQFNQNASFMGPKFVDINVVSDIWSWMKGPFMHAVYMQDWFKGNPWEVGDQNLVAGHNLIAGTVSMRQKRVQRATCTVPQEFLGANEIVDCAGDFSSKIEDKQSYGPFYTEPEWAKAYTFTSSWPSFSSGSRFYTSGAYGQEFPGANCALANRTVPCITLAGTILNDLENTGWIDYRTRAVLVEVSLYNPPLNRFV
;
A
#
# COMPACT_ATOMS: atom_id res chain seq x y z
N TRP A 1 5.48 -6.76 -1.53
CA TRP A 1 6.22 -5.84 -2.42
C TRP A 1 7.36 -5.18 -1.64
N GLN A 2 8.61 -5.55 -1.94
CA GLN A 2 9.81 -5.03 -1.27
C GLN A 2 10.27 -3.72 -1.94
N GLN A 3 10.45 -2.66 -1.15
CA GLN A 3 10.99 -1.37 -1.58
C GLN A 3 12.51 -1.43 -1.78
N TRP A 4 12.98 -1.08 -2.97
CA TRP A 4 14.39 -0.81 -3.23
C TRP A 4 14.74 0.64 -2.86
N ARG A 5 15.64 0.82 -1.89
CA ARG A 5 16.24 2.11 -1.51
C ARG A 5 17.51 2.33 -2.34
N TRP A 6 17.51 3.36 -3.18
CA TRP A 6 18.76 3.88 -3.76
C TRP A 6 19.53 4.67 -2.70
N ARG A 7 20.81 4.34 -2.50
CA ARG A 7 21.72 5.07 -1.61
C ARG A 7 22.78 5.75 -2.48
N GLU A 8 22.67 7.05 -2.64
CA GLU A 8 23.73 7.89 -3.21
C GLU A 8 24.95 7.86 -2.28
N ARG A 9 26.14 7.72 -2.87
CA ARG A 9 27.41 7.92 -2.17
C ARG A 9 28.27 8.84 -3.01
N SER A 10 28.25 10.12 -2.66
CA SER A 10 29.28 11.10 -3.00
C SER A 10 30.44 10.99 -2.00
N GLY A 11 31.67 11.12 -2.49
CA GLY A 11 32.88 11.09 -1.68
C GLY A 11 34.12 11.34 -2.53
N LEU A 12 34.46 12.62 -2.71
CA LEU A 12 35.77 13.09 -3.11
C LEU A 12 36.77 12.80 -1.98
N GLU A 13 37.96 12.27 -2.29
CA GLU A 13 39.18 12.60 -1.56
C GLU A 13 40.35 12.84 -2.52
N LEU A 14 40.98 13.99 -2.31
CA LEU A 14 42.21 14.47 -2.93
C LEU A 14 43.40 13.86 -2.17
N GLY A 15 44.36 13.27 -2.89
CA GLY A 15 45.65 12.84 -2.33
C GLY A 15 46.79 13.33 -3.20
N GLY A 16 47.56 14.30 -2.71
CA GLY A 16 48.76 14.83 -3.34
C GLY A 16 50.06 14.17 -2.87
N GLY A 17 51.13 14.41 -3.63
CA GLY A 17 52.54 14.11 -3.33
C GLY A 17 53.02 12.76 -3.87
N ARG A 18 54.23 12.59 -4.42
CA ARG A 18 55.47 13.37 -4.31
C ARG A 18 56.44 12.95 -5.42
N VAL A 19 57.28 13.91 -5.77
CA VAL A 19 58.43 13.92 -6.68
C VAL A 19 59.48 12.83 -6.39
N THR A 20 60.11 12.30 -7.45
CA THR A 20 61.55 12.00 -7.48
C THR A 20 62.15 12.30 -8.84
N SER A 21 63.27 13.02 -8.80
CA SER A 21 64.14 13.42 -9.90
C SER A 21 65.27 12.42 -10.13
N VAL A 22 65.73 12.31 -11.37
CA VAL A 22 67.13 11.98 -11.75
C VAL A 22 67.36 12.82 -13.03
N GLY A 23 68.31 13.76 -13.15
CA GLY A 23 69.73 13.76 -12.81
C GLY A 23 70.50 13.87 -14.14
N GLY A 24 70.85 15.07 -14.60
CA GLY A 24 72.25 15.53 -14.76
C GLY A 24 72.65 15.52 -16.25
N ASP A 25 73.60 16.29 -16.78
CA ASP A 25 74.38 17.41 -16.27
C ASP A 25 75.04 18.14 -17.48
N GLN A 26 75.36 19.41 -17.24
CA GLN A 26 76.26 20.39 -17.87
C GLN A 26 77.01 20.19 -19.21
N GLY A 27 77.19 21.31 -19.92
CA GLY A 27 78.36 21.51 -20.79
C GLY A 27 78.38 22.76 -21.70
N GLY A 28 78.75 23.92 -21.15
CA GLY A 28 79.76 24.84 -21.75
C GLY A 28 79.47 25.71 -22.99
N GLY A 29 79.24 27.02 -22.76
CA GLY A 29 80.26 28.04 -23.11
C GLY A 29 80.19 28.86 -24.42
N ARG A 30 79.90 30.17 -24.21
CA ARG A 30 80.52 31.41 -24.78
C ARG A 30 80.02 32.09 -26.08
N ASP A 31 79.42 33.26 -25.83
CA ASP A 31 79.59 34.60 -26.43
C ASP A 31 79.87 34.77 -27.94
N THR A 32 79.01 35.54 -28.60
CA THR A 32 79.40 36.93 -28.99
C THR A 32 78.20 37.77 -29.45
N ARG A 33 78.33 39.05 -29.11
CA ARG A 33 77.46 40.21 -29.29
C ARG A 33 77.32 40.61 -30.77
N MET A 34 76.14 41.07 -31.19
CA MET A 34 76.03 42.25 -32.07
C MET A 34 74.58 42.73 -32.16
N ASP A 35 74.41 44.02 -31.85
CA ASP A 35 73.21 44.81 -32.08
C ASP A 35 72.80 44.79 -33.55
N LYS A 36 71.51 44.65 -33.83
CA LYS A 36 70.89 45.25 -35.02
C LYS A 36 69.40 45.51 -34.79
N ALA A 37 69.09 46.80 -34.76
CA ALA A 37 67.76 47.35 -34.92
C ALA A 37 67.15 46.88 -36.24
N GLY A 38 65.85 46.56 -36.24
CA GLY A 38 65.13 46.31 -37.48
C GLY A 38 63.78 45.60 -37.31
N SER A 39 62.70 46.37 -37.44
CA SER A 39 61.39 45.91 -37.94
C SER A 39 60.61 44.86 -37.11
N LYS A 40 60.22 45.24 -35.89
CA LYS A 40 58.99 44.71 -35.26
C LYS A 40 57.77 45.32 -35.95
N ARG A 41 57.28 44.78 -37.08
CA ARG A 41 55.89 45.09 -37.52
C ARG A 41 55.21 44.14 -38.52
N SER A 42 55.90 43.17 -39.13
CA SER A 42 55.26 42.33 -40.17
C SER A 42 54.91 40.89 -39.74
N ALA A 43 55.64 40.28 -38.79
CA ALA A 43 55.40 38.88 -38.39
C ALA A 43 54.24 38.67 -37.38
N SER A 44 53.79 39.72 -36.68
CA SER A 44 52.72 39.61 -35.66
C SER A 44 51.31 39.59 -36.26
N ARG A 45 51.12 40.14 -37.46
CA ARG A 45 49.80 40.27 -38.11
C ARG A 45 49.36 38.97 -38.80
N ALA A 46 50.30 38.24 -39.41
CA ALA A 46 50.04 36.93 -40.03
C ALA A 46 49.77 35.82 -38.99
N THR A 47 50.48 35.83 -37.86
CA THR A 47 50.28 34.86 -36.76
C THR A 47 49.03 35.13 -35.93
N SER A 48 48.60 36.38 -35.80
CA SER A 48 47.32 36.78 -35.16
C SER A 48 46.11 36.29 -35.95
N SER A 49 46.13 36.42 -37.29
CA SER A 49 45.05 35.99 -38.17
C SER A 49 44.82 34.47 -38.12
N SER A 50 45.88 33.66 -38.27
CA SER A 50 45.78 32.19 -38.16
C SER A 50 45.34 31.71 -36.77
N LYS A 51 45.85 32.33 -35.69
CA LYS A 51 45.39 32.01 -34.32
C LYS A 51 43.91 32.34 -34.11
N SER A 52 43.41 33.43 -34.71
CA SER A 52 41.99 33.81 -34.63
C SER A 52 41.09 32.84 -35.38
N ILE A 53 41.53 32.34 -36.54
CA ILE A 53 40.80 31.35 -37.35
C ILE A 53 40.77 30.00 -36.63
N VAL A 54 41.88 29.55 -36.06
CA VAL A 54 41.94 28.32 -35.25
C VAL A 54 41.06 28.44 -34.00
N LYS A 55 41.06 29.59 -33.32
CA LYS A 55 40.21 29.82 -32.14
C LYS A 55 38.71 29.86 -32.49
N LYS A 56 38.34 30.41 -33.66
CA LYS A 56 36.98 30.35 -34.19
C LYS A 56 36.56 28.93 -34.56
N LYS A 57 37.42 28.16 -35.25
CA LYS A 57 37.16 26.75 -35.58
C LYS A 57 37.06 25.87 -34.34
N LEU A 58 37.92 26.08 -33.34
CA LEU A 58 37.86 25.36 -32.07
C LEU A 58 36.57 25.68 -31.30
N LYS A 59 36.15 26.95 -31.27
CA LYS A 59 34.85 27.35 -30.69
C LYS A 59 33.68 26.68 -31.40
N ALA A 60 33.66 26.69 -32.74
CA ALA A 60 32.62 26.04 -33.52
C ALA A 60 32.58 24.51 -33.27
N LEU A 61 33.73 23.84 -33.24
CA LEU A 61 33.82 22.41 -32.92
C LEU A 61 33.36 22.09 -31.49
N THR A 62 33.72 22.93 -30.50
CA THR A 62 33.23 22.76 -29.12
C THR A 62 31.72 23.01 -28.99
N GLU A 63 31.17 23.92 -29.78
CA GLU A 63 29.74 24.22 -29.83
C GLU A 63 28.95 23.08 -30.48
N HIS A 64 29.45 22.53 -31.60
CA HIS A 64 28.92 21.31 -32.20
C HIS A 64 29.00 20.10 -31.26
N ALA A 65 30.11 19.92 -30.55
CA ALA A 65 30.27 18.84 -29.56
C ALA A 65 29.28 19.00 -28.39
N LYS A 66 29.09 20.22 -27.88
CA LYS A 66 28.12 20.52 -26.82
C LYS A 66 26.67 20.31 -27.29
N ASN A 67 26.32 20.76 -28.49
CA ASN A 67 24.99 20.61 -29.07
C ASN A 67 24.67 19.13 -29.40
N SER A 68 25.65 18.35 -29.85
CA SER A 68 25.48 16.91 -30.09
C SER A 68 25.29 16.11 -28.79
N ARG A 69 26.00 16.50 -27.71
CA ARG A 69 25.80 15.92 -26.38
C ARG A 69 24.42 16.25 -25.84
N LEU A 70 24.01 17.51 -25.92
CA LEU A 70 22.68 17.97 -25.48
C LEU A 70 21.56 17.30 -26.29
N GLY A 71 21.74 17.15 -27.60
CA GLY A 71 20.79 16.44 -28.47
C GLY A 71 20.66 14.96 -28.11
N ARG A 72 21.77 14.27 -27.80
CA ARG A 72 21.73 12.89 -27.32
C ARG A 72 21.06 12.75 -25.96
N GLU A 73 21.33 13.67 -25.03
CA GLU A 73 20.67 13.72 -23.72
C GLU A 73 19.15 13.98 -23.87
N LEU A 74 18.74 14.87 -24.79
CA LEU A 74 17.34 15.12 -25.11
C LEU A 74 16.64 13.89 -25.70
N VAL A 75 17.27 13.23 -26.68
CA VAL A 75 16.71 12.01 -27.29
C VAL A 75 16.60 10.90 -26.24
N ALA A 76 17.61 10.71 -25.39
CA ALA A 76 17.54 9.75 -24.29
C ALA A 76 16.40 10.08 -23.32
N HIS A 77 16.17 11.36 -23.02
CA HIS A 77 15.08 11.80 -22.16
C HIS A 77 13.71 11.58 -22.81
N VAL A 78 13.57 11.85 -24.11
CA VAL A 78 12.33 11.56 -24.86
C VAL A 78 12.03 10.06 -24.86
N VAL A 79 13.04 9.21 -25.12
CA VAL A 79 12.88 7.75 -25.06
C VAL A 79 12.48 7.31 -23.65
N PHE A 80 13.12 7.86 -22.61
CA PHE A 80 12.74 7.59 -21.22
C PHE A 80 11.29 8.00 -20.95
N LEU A 81 10.85 9.18 -21.39
CA LEU A 81 9.48 9.65 -21.21
C LEU A 81 8.48 8.75 -21.94
N VAL A 82 8.79 8.29 -23.16
CA VAL A 82 7.94 7.34 -23.89
C VAL A 82 7.83 6.03 -23.13
N ILE A 83 8.94 5.47 -22.66
CA ILE A 83 8.93 4.23 -21.86
C ILE A 83 8.15 4.45 -20.56
N PHE A 84 8.38 5.57 -19.87
CA PHE A 84 7.66 5.92 -18.65
C PHE A 84 6.15 6.03 -18.89
N CYS A 85 5.72 6.69 -19.97
CA CYS A 85 4.31 6.80 -20.33
C CYS A 85 3.71 5.42 -20.65
N VAL A 86 4.41 4.58 -21.41
CA VAL A 86 3.94 3.22 -21.73
C VAL A 86 3.80 2.39 -20.46
N VAL A 87 4.78 2.44 -19.55
CA VAL A 87 4.76 1.66 -18.30
C VAL A 87 3.70 2.15 -17.32
N THR A 88 3.40 3.45 -17.29
CA THR A 88 2.45 4.03 -16.34
C THR A 88 1.01 4.05 -16.85
N LEU A 89 0.79 4.39 -18.12
CA LEU A 89 -0.55 4.58 -18.67
C LEU A 89 -1.21 3.27 -19.09
N VAL A 90 -0.47 2.35 -19.73
CA VAL A 90 -1.06 1.10 -20.26
C VAL A 90 -1.71 0.24 -19.16
N PRO A 91 -1.10 0.06 -17.96
CA PRO A 91 -1.76 -0.68 -16.88
C PRO A 91 -2.86 0.11 -16.18
N SER A 92 -2.84 1.45 -16.23
CA SER A 92 -3.79 2.30 -15.50
C SER A 92 -5.09 2.52 -16.27
N ASP A 93 -5.05 2.55 -17.61
CA ASP A 93 -6.22 2.77 -18.48
C ASP A 93 -7.01 1.48 -18.81
N ASP A 94 -7.10 0.51 -17.88
CA ASP A 94 -7.91 -0.70 -18.08
C ASP A 94 -9.36 -0.49 -17.60
N PRO A 95 -10.34 -0.20 -18.50
CA PRO A 95 -11.72 0.05 -18.10
C PRO A 95 -12.38 -1.15 -17.42
N ASN A 96 -11.87 -2.36 -17.64
CA ASN A 96 -12.39 -3.56 -16.98
C ASN A 96 -12.05 -3.57 -15.49
N LEU A 97 -10.93 -2.98 -15.08
CA LEU A 97 -10.53 -2.88 -13.68
C LEU A 97 -11.43 -1.88 -12.93
N GLU A 98 -11.76 -0.75 -13.54
CA GLU A 98 -12.70 0.21 -12.99
C GLU A 98 -14.09 -0.40 -12.84
N ALA A 99 -14.58 -1.09 -13.88
CA ALA A 99 -15.88 -1.77 -13.85
C ALA A 99 -15.91 -2.89 -12.79
N LEU A 100 -14.83 -3.65 -12.64
CA LEU A 100 -14.70 -4.67 -11.59
C LEU A 100 -14.78 -4.03 -10.19
N SER A 101 -14.03 -2.95 -9.96
CA SER A 101 -14.01 -2.24 -8.68
C SER A 101 -15.39 -1.67 -8.33
N TRP A 102 -16.04 -1.04 -9.31
CA TRP A 102 -17.40 -0.51 -9.14
C TRP A 102 -18.41 -1.62 -8.85
N SER A 103 -18.33 -2.73 -9.58
CA SER A 103 -19.20 -3.90 -9.34
C SER A 103 -19.01 -4.42 -7.92
N MET A 104 -17.77 -4.65 -7.47
CA MET A 104 -17.53 -5.14 -6.10
C MET A 104 -17.97 -4.15 -5.04
N GLN A 105 -17.75 -2.85 -5.23
CA GLN A 105 -18.28 -1.82 -4.33
C GLN A 105 -19.81 -1.86 -4.26
N SER A 106 -20.48 -2.07 -5.39
CA SER A 106 -21.94 -2.17 -5.39
C SER A 106 -22.44 -3.37 -4.60
N VAL A 107 -21.84 -4.55 -4.80
CA VAL A 107 -22.19 -5.80 -4.09
C VAL A 107 -22.03 -5.65 -2.57
N PHE A 108 -20.94 -5.04 -2.10
CA PHE A 108 -20.67 -4.95 -0.66
C PHE A 108 -21.27 -3.72 0.03
N LEU A 109 -21.43 -2.59 -0.66
CA LEU A 109 -21.77 -1.30 -0.04
C LEU A 109 -23.17 -0.78 -0.37
N LEU A 110 -23.66 -1.01 -1.60
CA LEU A 110 -24.77 -0.23 -2.16
C LEU A 110 -26.01 -1.05 -2.56
N GLU A 111 -25.91 -2.38 -2.62
CA GLU A 111 -27.01 -3.21 -3.13
C GLU A 111 -28.32 -2.98 -2.37
N ASP A 112 -29.36 -2.60 -3.13
CA ASP A 112 -30.73 -2.55 -2.65
C ASP A 112 -31.25 -3.97 -2.51
N HIS A 113 -31.32 -4.46 -1.27
CA HIS A 113 -31.80 -5.82 -0.97
C HIS A 113 -33.29 -6.04 -1.25
N ALA A 114 -33.98 -5.09 -1.90
CA ALA A 114 -35.37 -5.25 -2.33
C ALA A 114 -35.59 -6.50 -3.20
N GLN A 115 -34.56 -6.99 -3.93
CA GLN A 115 -34.66 -8.22 -4.72
C GLN A 115 -34.20 -9.50 -3.99
N PHE A 116 -33.38 -9.39 -2.94
CA PHE A 116 -32.99 -10.54 -2.09
C PHE A 116 -34.02 -10.86 -0.99
N ASN A 117 -35.02 -9.99 -0.83
CA ASN A 117 -36.05 -10.02 0.21
C ASN A 117 -37.08 -11.17 0.10
N GLN A 118 -36.89 -12.14 -0.81
CA GLN A 118 -37.74 -13.34 -0.85
C GLN A 118 -37.29 -14.40 0.16
N ASN A 119 -36.02 -14.39 0.57
CA ASN A 119 -35.50 -15.23 1.64
C ASN A 119 -35.20 -14.37 2.87
N ALA A 120 -36.04 -14.47 3.92
CA ALA A 120 -35.92 -13.71 5.17
C ALA A 120 -34.58 -13.87 5.91
N SER A 121 -33.72 -14.79 5.47
CA SER A 121 -32.44 -15.14 6.10
C SER A 121 -31.34 -14.08 5.97
N PHE A 122 -31.45 -13.13 5.02
CA PHE A 122 -30.38 -12.15 4.72
C PHE A 122 -30.82 -10.68 4.86
N MET A 123 -31.69 -10.40 5.84
CA MET A 123 -32.12 -9.03 6.14
C MET A 123 -31.04 -8.27 6.92
N GLY A 124 -30.81 -7.01 6.56
CA GLY A 124 -29.91 -6.12 7.28
C GLY A 124 -29.84 -4.72 6.64
N PRO A 125 -29.25 -3.74 7.34
CA PRO A 125 -29.03 -2.40 6.79
C PRO A 125 -27.92 -2.43 5.74
N LYS A 126 -27.91 -1.46 4.83
CA LYS A 126 -26.78 -1.25 3.91
C LYS A 126 -25.56 -0.81 4.71
N PHE A 127 -24.36 -1.03 4.17
CA PHE A 127 -23.13 -0.59 4.82
C PHE A 127 -23.15 0.91 5.13
N VAL A 128 -23.65 1.73 4.20
CA VAL A 128 -23.74 3.19 4.35
C VAL A 128 -24.76 3.65 5.41
N ASP A 129 -25.67 2.77 5.80
CA ASP A 129 -26.76 3.06 6.75
C ASP A 129 -26.46 2.53 8.18
N ILE A 130 -25.28 1.95 8.41
CA ILE A 130 -24.85 1.45 9.73
C ILE A 130 -24.65 2.62 10.68
N ASN A 131 -25.42 2.67 11.77
CA ASN A 131 -25.33 3.73 12.76
C ASN A 131 -25.02 3.24 14.16
N VAL A 132 -25.45 2.02 14.53
CA VAL A 132 -25.23 1.44 15.86
C VAL A 132 -24.52 0.08 15.78
N VAL A 133 -23.99 -0.41 16.91
CA VAL A 133 -23.27 -1.69 16.96
C VAL A 133 -24.15 -2.87 16.52
N SER A 134 -25.45 -2.86 16.83
CA SER A 134 -26.39 -3.88 16.35
C SER A 134 -26.54 -3.89 14.83
N ASP A 135 -26.38 -2.74 14.17
CA ASP A 135 -26.42 -2.62 12.72
C ASP A 135 -25.20 -3.27 12.10
N ILE A 136 -24.02 -3.16 12.73
CA ILE A 136 -22.80 -3.84 12.28
C ILE A 136 -23.03 -5.35 12.25
N TRP A 137 -23.56 -5.92 13.33
CA TRP A 137 -23.88 -7.36 13.40
C TRP A 137 -24.96 -7.77 12.40
N SER A 138 -25.99 -6.95 12.22
CA SER A 138 -27.07 -7.20 11.26
C SER A 138 -26.57 -7.13 9.81
N TRP A 139 -25.73 -6.16 9.48
CA TRP A 139 -25.07 -6.05 8.18
C TRP A 139 -24.13 -7.23 7.91
N MET A 140 -23.31 -7.62 8.90
CA MET A 140 -22.41 -8.76 8.77
C MET A 140 -23.19 -10.05 8.53
N LYS A 141 -24.16 -10.39 9.40
CA LYS A 141 -24.92 -11.65 9.31
C LYS A 141 -25.88 -11.72 8.12
N GLY A 142 -26.33 -10.58 7.60
CA GLY A 142 -27.22 -10.50 6.45
C GLY A 142 -26.46 -10.16 5.16
N PRO A 143 -26.49 -8.90 4.70
CA PRO A 143 -25.91 -8.46 3.43
C PRO A 143 -24.49 -8.94 3.14
N PHE A 144 -23.57 -8.77 4.09
CA PHE A 144 -22.16 -9.11 3.87
C PHE A 144 -21.96 -10.61 3.71
N MET A 145 -22.52 -11.43 4.60
CA MET A 145 -22.44 -12.89 4.51
C MET A 145 -23.06 -13.42 3.23
N HIS A 146 -24.16 -12.83 2.78
CA HIS A 146 -24.78 -13.19 1.51
C HIS A 146 -23.88 -12.85 0.30
N ALA A 147 -23.23 -11.68 0.33
CA ALA A 147 -22.30 -11.27 -0.72
C ALA A 147 -21.06 -12.18 -0.80
N VAL A 148 -20.47 -12.54 0.35
CA VAL A 148 -19.28 -13.39 0.42
C VAL A 148 -19.59 -14.87 0.13
N TYR A 149 -20.69 -15.39 0.70
CA TYR A 149 -21.05 -16.80 0.65
C TYR A 149 -22.40 -17.01 -0.06
N MET A 150 -22.46 -16.62 -1.34
CA MET A 150 -23.65 -16.80 -2.17
C MET A 150 -24.18 -18.25 -2.12
N GLN A 151 -25.50 -18.42 -2.06
CA GLN A 151 -26.17 -19.72 -1.89
C GLN A 151 -26.94 -20.19 -3.13
N ASP A 152 -27.15 -19.30 -4.09
CA ASP A 152 -27.93 -19.54 -5.28
C ASP A 152 -27.37 -18.79 -6.49
N TRP A 153 -27.49 -19.42 -7.65
CA TRP A 153 -27.23 -18.76 -8.93
C TRP A 153 -28.39 -17.84 -9.28
N PHE A 154 -28.15 -16.85 -10.14
CA PHE A 154 -29.17 -15.91 -10.64
C PHE A 154 -30.43 -16.57 -11.26
N LYS A 155 -30.35 -17.87 -11.62
CA LYS A 155 -31.48 -18.67 -12.13
C LYS A 155 -32.24 -19.43 -11.04
N GLY A 156 -31.88 -19.28 -9.77
CA GLY A 156 -32.43 -20.02 -8.63
C GLY A 156 -31.89 -21.46 -8.49
N ASN A 157 -30.87 -21.82 -9.26
CA ASN A 157 -30.19 -23.11 -9.07
C ASN A 157 -29.34 -23.06 -7.80
N PRO A 158 -29.34 -24.12 -6.97
CA PRO A 158 -28.55 -24.14 -5.76
C PRO A 158 -27.06 -24.10 -6.10
N TRP A 159 -26.30 -23.46 -5.23
CA TRP A 159 -24.85 -23.39 -5.31
C TRP A 159 -24.23 -24.74 -4.91
N GLU A 160 -23.31 -25.27 -5.70
CA GLU A 160 -22.67 -26.56 -5.41
C GLU A 160 -21.45 -26.40 -4.49
N VAL A 161 -20.96 -27.50 -3.92
CA VAL A 161 -19.75 -27.48 -3.07
C VAL A 161 -18.52 -26.97 -3.83
N GLY A 162 -18.44 -27.23 -5.15
CA GLY A 162 -17.37 -26.72 -6.01
C GLY A 162 -17.42 -25.21 -6.24
N ASP A 163 -18.58 -24.59 -6.03
CA ASP A 163 -18.76 -23.15 -6.19
C ASP A 163 -18.38 -22.38 -4.90
N GLN A 164 -18.10 -23.08 -3.79
CA GLN A 164 -17.74 -22.53 -2.47
C GLN A 164 -16.37 -21.83 -2.48
N ASN A 165 -16.33 -20.68 -3.14
CA ASN A 165 -15.27 -19.67 -3.14
C ASN A 165 -15.63 -18.48 -4.06
N LEU A 166 -16.76 -18.55 -4.78
CA LEU A 166 -17.10 -17.57 -5.80
C LEU A 166 -17.96 -16.43 -5.22
N VAL A 167 -17.57 -15.20 -5.53
CA VAL A 167 -18.29 -13.96 -5.25
C VAL A 167 -18.75 -13.38 -6.58
N ALA A 168 -20.04 -13.00 -6.66
CA ALA A 168 -20.71 -12.56 -7.88
C ALA A 168 -20.56 -13.55 -9.06
N GLY A 169 -20.43 -14.84 -8.76
CA GLY A 169 -20.38 -15.94 -9.74
C GLY A 169 -19.06 -16.15 -10.48
N HIS A 170 -18.06 -15.27 -10.35
CA HIS A 170 -16.81 -15.38 -11.12
C HIS A 170 -15.54 -14.89 -10.41
N ASN A 171 -15.64 -14.25 -9.23
CA ASN A 171 -14.48 -13.80 -8.46
C ASN A 171 -14.18 -14.82 -7.36
N LEU A 172 -12.93 -15.28 -7.24
CA LEU A 172 -12.51 -16.23 -6.22
C LEU A 172 -12.04 -15.50 -4.96
N ILE A 173 -12.42 -15.96 -3.76
CA ILE A 173 -11.80 -15.47 -2.53
C ILE A 173 -10.36 -15.99 -2.46
N ALA A 174 -9.43 -15.05 -2.35
CA ALA A 174 -8.00 -15.31 -2.26
C ALA A 174 -7.61 -15.42 -0.78
N GLY A 175 -7.67 -16.63 -0.23
CA GLY A 175 -7.31 -16.92 1.16
C GLY A 175 -8.53 -16.95 2.08
N THR A 176 -8.57 -16.03 3.04
CA THR A 176 -9.61 -15.95 4.07
C THR A 176 -10.31 -14.60 4.04
N VAL A 177 -11.53 -14.56 4.55
CA VAL A 177 -12.22 -13.32 4.90
C VAL A 177 -11.81 -12.98 6.33
N SER A 178 -11.33 -11.77 6.60
CA SER A 178 -10.85 -11.43 7.93
C SER A 178 -11.64 -10.28 8.55
N MET A 179 -11.87 -10.38 9.87
CA MET A 179 -12.51 -9.36 10.67
C MET A 179 -11.57 -8.99 11.82
N ARG A 180 -11.15 -7.73 11.87
CA ARG A 180 -10.15 -7.21 12.79
C ARG A 180 -10.72 -6.05 13.60
N GLN A 181 -10.25 -5.88 14.83
CA GLN A 181 -10.63 -4.75 15.66
C GLN A 181 -9.45 -4.11 16.38
N LYS A 182 -9.63 -2.82 16.67
CA LYS A 182 -8.77 -2.02 17.55
C LYS A 182 -9.54 -1.58 18.78
N ARG A 183 -8.88 -1.66 19.93
CA ARG A 183 -9.44 -1.37 21.25
C ARG A 183 -8.49 -0.51 22.06
N VAL A 184 -9.03 0.21 23.04
CA VAL A 184 -8.25 1.01 24.00
C VAL A 184 -8.33 0.42 25.39
N GLN A 185 -7.30 0.69 26.20
CA GLN A 185 -7.23 0.27 27.59
C GLN A 185 -8.37 0.91 28.41
N ARG A 186 -8.66 0.30 29.56
CA ARG A 186 -9.60 0.84 30.54
C ARG A 186 -9.06 2.12 31.19
N ALA A 187 -9.95 2.95 31.72
CA ALA A 187 -9.62 4.17 32.46
C ALA A 187 -8.66 5.11 31.71
N THR A 188 -8.87 5.29 30.40
CA THR A 188 -8.00 6.11 29.55
C THR A 188 -8.41 7.57 29.46
N CYS A 189 -9.55 7.94 30.04
CA CYS A 189 -10.02 9.32 30.13
C CYS A 189 -10.23 9.77 31.58
N THR A 190 -10.23 11.08 31.80
CA THR A 190 -10.53 11.69 33.09
C THR A 190 -12.01 11.99 33.19
N VAL A 191 -12.72 11.32 34.10
CA VAL A 191 -14.12 11.62 34.43
C VAL A 191 -14.17 12.90 35.28
N PRO A 192 -15.00 13.90 34.94
CA PRO A 192 -15.14 15.12 35.74
C PRO A 192 -15.61 14.82 37.17
N GLN A 193 -15.20 15.65 38.13
CA GLN A 193 -15.40 15.41 39.56
C GLN A 193 -16.88 15.31 39.94
N GLU A 194 -17.73 16.04 39.23
CA GLU A 194 -19.19 16.08 39.42
C GLU A 194 -19.85 14.72 39.13
N PHE A 195 -19.18 13.87 38.35
CA PHE A 195 -19.65 12.55 37.96
C PHE A 195 -18.88 11.41 38.64
N LEU A 196 -17.87 11.72 39.45
CA LEU A 196 -17.14 10.72 40.22
C LEU A 196 -18.04 10.15 41.32
N GLY A 197 -18.37 8.86 41.21
CA GLY A 197 -19.25 8.15 42.15
C GLY A 197 -20.68 7.92 41.62
N ALA A 198 -20.98 8.36 40.39
CA ALA A 198 -22.17 7.90 39.69
C ALA A 198 -22.03 6.39 39.42
N ASN A 199 -22.96 5.58 39.95
CA ASN A 199 -22.94 4.12 39.76
C ASN A 199 -23.10 3.72 38.29
N GLU A 200 -23.63 4.63 37.47
CA GLU A 200 -23.82 4.47 36.03
C GLU A 200 -22.51 4.60 35.24
N ILE A 201 -21.46 5.22 35.78
CA ILE A 201 -20.18 5.45 35.09
C ILE A 201 -19.11 4.54 35.70
N VAL A 202 -19.01 3.33 35.15
CA VAL A 202 -18.10 2.28 35.65
C VAL A 202 -16.69 2.39 35.06
N ASP A 203 -16.56 2.86 33.82
CA ASP A 203 -15.28 3.00 33.13
C ASP A 203 -15.33 4.13 32.10
N CYS A 204 -14.17 4.64 31.70
CA CYS A 204 -14.03 5.55 30.58
C CYS A 204 -12.98 5.10 29.57
N ALA A 205 -13.37 5.13 28.31
CA ALA A 205 -12.51 4.83 27.18
C ALA A 205 -12.35 6.10 26.31
N GLY A 206 -11.12 6.60 26.18
CA GLY A 206 -10.80 7.78 25.37
C GLY A 206 -10.72 7.49 23.87
N ASP A 207 -10.31 8.50 23.09
CA ASP A 207 -10.00 8.38 21.66
C ASP A 207 -8.80 7.46 21.42
N PHE A 208 -8.80 6.71 20.30
CA PHE A 208 -7.68 5.83 19.96
C PHE A 208 -6.35 6.61 19.84
N SER A 209 -5.32 6.13 20.53
CA SER A 209 -3.92 6.48 20.27
C SER A 209 -3.02 5.27 20.49
N SER A 210 -1.86 5.26 19.83
CA SER A 210 -0.90 4.15 19.95
C SER A 210 -0.38 3.92 21.39
N LYS A 211 -0.46 4.93 22.25
CA LYS A 211 -0.03 4.85 23.66
C LYS A 211 -1.03 4.12 24.55
N ILE A 212 -2.32 4.19 24.22
CA ILE A 212 -3.41 3.65 25.04
C ILE A 212 -4.06 2.42 24.40
N GLU A 213 -3.49 1.92 23.30
CA GLU A 213 -3.95 0.71 22.63
C GLU A 213 -3.96 -0.47 23.60
N ASP A 214 -5.08 -1.18 23.66
CA ASP A 214 -5.17 -2.43 24.42
C ASP A 214 -4.54 -3.56 23.61
N LYS A 215 -3.67 -4.31 24.26
CA LYS A 215 -2.98 -5.49 23.70
C LYS A 215 -3.13 -6.72 24.60
N GLN A 216 -3.88 -6.60 25.69
CA GLN A 216 -4.12 -7.71 26.61
C GLN A 216 -5.28 -8.58 26.08
N SER A 217 -5.19 -9.89 26.24
CA SER A 217 -6.34 -10.76 25.90
C SER A 217 -7.56 -10.38 26.75
N TYR A 218 -8.75 -10.45 26.15
CA TYR A 218 -10.02 -10.09 26.82
C TYR A 218 -11.12 -11.10 26.50
N GLY A 219 -12.37 -10.83 26.88
CA GLY A 219 -13.51 -11.68 26.54
C GLY A 219 -13.73 -12.83 27.52
N PRO A 220 -14.61 -13.79 27.17
CA PRO A 220 -14.90 -14.93 28.04
C PRO A 220 -13.68 -15.86 28.12
N PHE A 221 -13.21 -16.13 29.33
CA PHE A 221 -12.05 -17.00 29.59
C PHE A 221 -12.36 -18.50 29.48
N TYR A 222 -13.59 -18.88 29.10
CA TYR A 222 -14.00 -20.26 28.94
C TYR A 222 -13.64 -20.76 27.53
N THR A 223 -12.81 -21.79 27.51
CA THR A 223 -12.13 -22.42 26.39
C THR A 223 -13.08 -23.11 25.40
N GLU A 224 -13.15 -22.67 24.13
CA GLU A 224 -13.72 -23.38 22.96
C GLU A 224 -13.22 -22.72 21.64
N PRO A 225 -13.24 -23.38 20.46
CA PRO A 225 -12.04 -24.04 19.93
C PRO A 225 -11.34 -23.29 18.78
N GLU A 226 -11.98 -22.31 18.12
CA GLU A 226 -11.38 -21.53 17.02
C GLU A 226 -11.56 -20.01 17.17
N TRP A 227 -12.74 -19.55 17.62
CA TRP A 227 -13.02 -18.12 17.79
C TRP A 227 -12.32 -17.49 19.00
N ALA A 228 -11.81 -18.29 19.95
CA ALA A 228 -11.05 -17.77 21.09
C ALA A 228 -9.80 -16.98 20.67
N LYS A 229 -9.25 -17.24 19.48
CA LYS A 229 -8.16 -16.45 18.91
C LYS A 229 -8.57 -15.01 18.61
N ALA A 230 -9.85 -14.76 18.33
CA ALA A 230 -10.39 -13.42 18.12
C ALA A 230 -10.22 -12.51 19.35
N TYR A 231 -10.05 -13.09 20.54
CA TYR A 231 -9.87 -12.39 21.80
C TYR A 231 -8.42 -12.18 22.22
N THR A 232 -7.47 -12.71 21.44
CA THR A 232 -6.04 -12.58 21.69
C THR A 232 -5.42 -11.59 20.70
N PHE A 233 -4.63 -10.65 21.23
CA PHE A 233 -3.95 -9.68 20.39
C PHE A 233 -2.88 -10.36 19.53
N THR A 234 -2.99 -10.22 18.22
CA THR A 234 -2.08 -10.82 17.24
C THR A 234 -1.26 -9.74 16.58
N SER A 235 0.07 -9.76 16.68
CA SER A 235 0.96 -8.70 16.19
C SER A 235 1.27 -8.75 14.69
N SER A 236 0.93 -9.84 13.99
CA SER A 236 1.25 -10.05 12.57
C SER A 236 0.39 -9.22 11.61
N TRP A 237 -0.79 -8.75 12.06
CA TRP A 237 -1.68 -7.97 11.23
C TRP A 237 -1.07 -6.63 10.81
N PRO A 238 -1.23 -6.21 9.55
CA PRO A 238 -0.69 -4.94 9.08
C PRO A 238 -1.45 -3.77 9.72
N SER A 239 -0.76 -2.64 9.84
CA SER A 239 -1.39 -1.35 10.15
C SER A 239 -2.40 -0.96 9.07
N PHE A 240 -3.43 -0.22 9.45
CA PHE A 240 -4.41 0.32 8.50
C PHE A 240 -4.78 1.76 8.88
N SER A 241 -5.32 2.50 7.92
CA SER A 241 -5.79 3.87 8.12
C SER A 241 -7.22 4.00 7.66
N SER A 242 -8.00 4.81 8.36
CA SER A 242 -9.35 5.20 7.95
C SER A 242 -9.51 6.71 8.15
N GLY A 243 -9.76 7.43 7.06
CA GLY A 243 -9.73 8.89 7.04
C GLY A 243 -8.39 9.44 7.55
N SER A 244 -8.45 10.31 8.55
CA SER A 244 -7.28 10.90 9.22
C SER A 244 -6.71 10.07 10.37
N ARG A 245 -7.29 8.90 10.67
CA ARG A 245 -6.85 8.04 11.78
C ARG A 245 -5.93 6.93 11.27
N PHE A 246 -4.82 6.75 11.99
CA PHE A 246 -3.87 5.66 11.76
C PHE A 246 -3.93 4.65 12.90
N TYR A 247 -4.06 3.38 12.55
CA TYR A 247 -4.07 2.27 13.48
C TYR A 247 -2.79 1.45 13.30
N THR A 248 -2.10 1.20 14.42
CA THR A 248 -0.83 0.46 14.51
C THR A 248 -0.94 -0.97 13.96
N SER A 249 0.19 -1.64 13.76
CA SER A 249 0.19 -3.07 13.45
C SER A 249 -0.35 -3.90 14.61
N GLY A 250 -0.83 -5.10 14.29
CA GLY A 250 -1.47 -6.04 15.19
C GLY A 250 -2.96 -5.75 15.40
N ALA A 251 -3.75 -6.75 15.77
CA ALA A 251 -5.18 -6.59 16.02
C ALA A 251 -5.72 -7.78 16.80
N TYR A 252 -6.91 -7.61 17.37
CA TYR A 252 -7.79 -8.73 17.69
C TYR A 252 -8.51 -9.10 16.40
N GLY A 253 -8.50 -10.36 16.00
CA GLY A 253 -9.09 -10.71 14.71
C GLY A 253 -9.51 -12.15 14.57
N GLN A 254 -10.54 -12.35 13.76
CA GLN A 254 -11.08 -13.63 13.35
C GLN A 254 -10.94 -13.79 11.84
N GLU A 255 -10.50 -14.96 11.40
CA GLU A 255 -10.49 -15.34 10.00
C GLU A 255 -11.62 -16.33 9.73
N PHE A 256 -12.35 -16.11 8.65
CA PHE A 256 -13.37 -16.99 8.14
C PHE A 256 -12.85 -17.68 6.87
N PRO A 257 -13.07 -18.99 6.72
CA PRO A 257 -12.62 -19.72 5.55
C PRO A 257 -13.34 -19.23 4.29
N GLY A 258 -12.59 -19.00 3.20
CA GLY A 258 -13.16 -18.67 1.89
C GLY A 258 -13.67 -19.90 1.12
N ALA A 259 -13.06 -21.07 1.37
CA ALA A 259 -13.36 -22.33 0.68
C ALA A 259 -13.08 -23.55 1.58
N ASN A 260 -13.52 -24.74 1.15
CA ASN A 260 -13.24 -26.02 1.80
C ASN A 260 -13.61 -26.07 3.29
N CYS A 261 -14.80 -25.59 3.62
CA CYS A 261 -15.25 -25.49 5.00
C CYS A 261 -15.59 -26.87 5.57
N ALA A 262 -14.94 -27.23 6.67
CA ALA A 262 -15.13 -28.50 7.33
C ALA A 262 -15.28 -28.29 8.84
N LEU A 263 -16.25 -28.98 9.43
CA LEU A 263 -16.48 -29.01 10.87
C LEU A 263 -16.48 -30.48 11.31
N ALA A 264 -15.62 -30.84 12.26
CA ALA A 264 -15.49 -32.21 12.79
C ALA A 264 -15.39 -33.29 11.68
N ASN A 265 -14.51 -33.07 10.68
CA ASN A 265 -14.29 -33.93 9.51
C ASN A 265 -15.50 -34.09 8.57
N ARG A 266 -16.52 -33.23 8.66
CA ARG A 266 -17.63 -33.17 7.70
C ARG A 266 -17.57 -31.87 6.91
N THR A 267 -17.73 -31.96 5.60
CA THR A 267 -17.88 -30.77 4.74
C THR A 267 -19.19 -30.09 5.09
N VAL A 268 -19.10 -28.79 5.40
CA VAL A 268 -20.25 -27.95 5.75
C VAL A 268 -20.27 -26.73 4.84
N PRO A 269 -21.44 -26.14 4.54
CA PRO A 269 -21.49 -24.85 3.85
C PRO A 269 -20.69 -23.79 4.63
N CYS A 270 -19.82 -23.07 3.93
CA CYS A 270 -18.99 -22.02 4.56
C CYS A 270 -19.82 -20.96 5.27
N ILE A 271 -21.01 -20.65 4.73
CA ILE A 271 -21.94 -19.70 5.33
C ILE A 271 -22.38 -20.13 6.73
N THR A 272 -22.58 -21.43 6.97
CA THR A 272 -23.00 -21.97 8.26
C THR A 272 -21.89 -21.81 9.29
N LEU A 273 -20.66 -22.17 8.92
CA LEU A 273 -19.49 -22.05 9.81
C LEU A 273 -19.18 -20.59 10.15
N ALA A 274 -19.18 -19.71 9.16
CA ALA A 274 -18.97 -18.29 9.39
C ALA A 274 -20.11 -17.67 10.22
N GLY A 275 -21.36 -18.10 9.99
CA GLY A 275 -22.53 -17.64 10.73
C GLY A 275 -22.48 -18.06 12.21
N THR A 276 -22.04 -19.29 12.52
CA THR A 276 -21.85 -19.72 13.91
C THR A 276 -20.80 -18.89 14.63
N ILE A 277 -19.66 -18.63 13.97
CA ILE A 277 -18.59 -17.81 14.54
C ILE A 277 -19.08 -16.38 14.80
N LEU A 278 -19.80 -15.76 13.85
CA LEU A 278 -20.36 -14.41 14.02
C LEU A 278 -21.33 -14.33 15.20
N ASN A 279 -22.24 -15.31 15.33
CA ASN A 279 -23.17 -15.38 16.46
C ASN A 279 -22.44 -15.50 17.79
N ASP A 280 -21.39 -16.33 17.86
CA ASP A 280 -20.59 -16.48 19.07
C ASP A 280 -19.89 -15.17 19.43
N LEU A 281 -19.27 -14.48 18.47
CA LEU A 281 -18.60 -13.19 18.69
C LEU A 281 -19.57 -12.08 19.15
N GLU A 282 -20.78 -12.05 18.61
CA GLU A 282 -21.83 -11.11 19.04
C GLU A 282 -22.28 -11.41 20.47
N ASN A 283 -22.62 -12.66 20.76
CA ASN A 283 -23.12 -13.08 22.08
C ASN A 283 -22.07 -12.92 23.18
N THR A 284 -20.79 -12.99 22.82
CA THR A 284 -19.67 -12.85 23.76
C THR A 284 -19.14 -11.42 23.88
N GLY A 285 -19.72 -10.46 23.15
CA GLY A 285 -19.39 -9.04 23.27
C GLY A 285 -18.03 -8.66 22.67
N TRP A 286 -17.67 -9.24 21.52
CA TRP A 286 -16.41 -8.95 20.84
C TRP A 286 -16.26 -7.46 20.48
N ILE A 287 -17.37 -6.80 20.14
CA ILE A 287 -17.46 -5.34 19.98
C ILE A 287 -18.09 -4.76 21.25
N ASP A 288 -17.39 -3.86 21.93
CA ASP A 288 -17.93 -3.15 23.10
C ASP A 288 -17.51 -1.67 23.13
N TYR A 289 -17.82 -0.98 24.22
CA TYR A 289 -17.55 0.46 24.39
C TYR A 289 -16.05 0.85 24.28
N ARG A 290 -15.12 -0.10 24.39
CA ARG A 290 -13.66 0.12 24.25
C ARG A 290 -13.19 -0.07 22.81
N THR A 291 -14.02 -0.62 21.93
CA THR A 291 -13.73 -0.78 20.50
C THR A 291 -13.69 0.59 19.81
N ARG A 292 -12.71 0.81 18.93
CA ARG A 292 -12.51 2.07 18.19
C ARG A 292 -12.47 1.92 16.69
N ALA A 293 -12.21 0.71 16.20
CA ALA A 293 -12.34 0.38 14.80
C ALA A 293 -12.64 -1.10 14.67
N VAL A 294 -13.51 -1.42 13.72
CA VAL A 294 -13.73 -2.77 13.19
C VAL A 294 -13.46 -2.68 11.70
N LEU A 295 -12.68 -3.63 11.20
CA LEU A 295 -12.27 -3.72 9.82
C LEU A 295 -12.62 -5.11 9.32
N VAL A 296 -13.29 -5.17 8.18
CA VAL A 296 -13.59 -6.41 7.48
C VAL A 296 -12.89 -6.37 6.13
N GLU A 297 -12.09 -7.38 5.84
CA GLU A 297 -11.27 -7.47 4.64
C GLU A 297 -11.55 -8.76 3.90
N VAL A 298 -11.79 -8.63 2.60
CA VAL A 298 -11.90 -9.72 1.65
C VAL A 298 -10.95 -9.39 0.51
N SER A 299 -10.16 -10.36 0.07
CA SER A 299 -9.36 -10.25 -1.14
C SER A 299 -9.95 -11.17 -2.19
N LEU A 300 -10.27 -10.63 -3.35
CA LEU A 300 -10.86 -11.36 -4.45
C LEU A 300 -9.88 -11.42 -5.62
N TYR A 301 -9.94 -12.51 -6.37
CA TYR A 301 -9.21 -12.69 -7.61
C TYR A 301 -10.19 -12.98 -8.73
N ASN A 302 -10.16 -12.20 -9.80
CA ASN A 302 -10.96 -12.41 -10.99
C ASN A 302 -10.13 -13.20 -12.03
N PRO A 303 -10.42 -14.48 -12.28
CA PRO A 303 -9.63 -15.29 -13.23
C PRO A 303 -9.74 -14.81 -14.68
N PRO A 304 -10.92 -14.43 -15.22
CA PRO A 304 -11.02 -13.91 -16.58
C PRO A 304 -10.17 -12.67 -16.85
N LEU A 305 -10.11 -11.73 -15.90
CA LEU A 305 -9.32 -10.50 -16.03
C LEU A 305 -7.88 -10.67 -15.54
N ASN A 306 -7.58 -11.74 -14.80
CA ASN A 306 -6.31 -11.95 -14.10
C ASN A 306 -5.95 -10.72 -13.24
N ARG A 307 -6.86 -10.33 -12.34
CA ARG A 307 -6.72 -9.17 -11.46
C ARG A 307 -7.20 -9.50 -10.05
N PHE A 308 -6.60 -8.84 -9.07
CA PHE A 308 -7.06 -8.86 -7.68
C PHE A 308 -7.85 -7.59 -7.38
N VAL A 309 -8.88 -7.70 -6.54
CA VAL A 309 -9.70 -6.60 -6.02
C VAL A 309 -9.94 -6.79 -4.53
#